data_AF-A0A7V1V426-F1
#
_entry.id   AF-A0A7V1V426-F1
#
_cell.length_a   1.000
_cell.length_b   1.000
_cell.length_c   1.000
_cell.angle_alpha   90.00
_cell.angle_beta   90.00
_cell.angle_gamma   90.00
#
_symmetry.space_group_name_H-M   'P 1'
#
loop_
_entity.id
_entity.type
_entity.pdbx_description
1 polymer ?
#
loop_
_entity_poly.entity_id
_entity_poly.type
_entity_poly.pdbx_seq_one_letter_code
_entity_poly.pdbx_strand_id
1 'polypeptide(L)' 'MAAVPCLRGLRIPVATVVAMVANGMTTEEILKTYPDLQAEDIREALQYAAEFGGPGLVRARP' A
#
# COMPACT_ATOMS: atom_id res chain seq x y z
N MET A 1 -0.90 8.72 -16.61
CA MET A 1 -0.04 8.93 -15.41
C MET A 1 -0.94 9.18 -14.21
N ALA A 2 -1.27 8.16 -13.40
CA ALA A 2 -1.90 8.40 -12.11
C ALA A 2 -0.77 8.80 -11.15
N ALA A 3 -0.78 10.04 -10.65
CA ALA A 3 0.09 10.44 -9.56
C ALA A 3 -0.29 9.58 -8.35
N VAL A 4 0.51 8.56 -8.06
CA VAL A 4 0.34 7.76 -6.85
C VAL A 4 0.59 8.69 -5.66
N PRO A 5 -0.32 8.79 -4.68
CA PRO A 5 -0.08 9.58 -3.50
C PRO A 5 1.18 9.08 -2.82
N CYS A 6 2.05 10.00 -2.41
CA CYS A 6 3.16 9.70 -1.52
C CYS A 6 2.64 9.75 -0.08
N LEU A 7 3.03 8.77 0.72
CA LEU A 7 2.76 8.78 2.17
C LEU A 7 3.46 10.00 2.80
N ARG A 8 2.79 10.71 3.70
CA ARG A 8 3.30 11.98 4.24
C ARG A 8 4.67 11.78 4.88
N GLY A 9 5.66 12.52 4.41
CA GLY A 9 7.02 12.48 4.96
C GLY A 9 7.91 11.36 4.40
N LEU A 10 7.36 10.42 3.63
CA LEU A 10 8.11 9.32 3.02
C LEU A 10 8.06 9.44 1.51
N ARG A 11 9.22 9.27 0.84
CA ARG A 11 9.28 9.14 -0.63
C ARG A 11 8.81 7.76 -1.11
N ILE A 12 7.92 7.11 -0.35
CA ILE A 12 7.36 5.79 -0.64
C ILE A 12 5.95 5.99 -1.18
N PRO A 13 5.66 5.56 -2.42
CA PRO A 13 4.33 5.68 -2.99
C PRO A 13 3.37 4.66 -2.34
N VAL A 14 2.10 5.05 -2.18
CA VAL A 14 1.02 4.18 -1.68
C VAL A 14 0.96 2.86 -2.47
N ALA A 15 1.19 2.90 -3.79
CA ALA A 15 1.21 1.72 -4.64
C ALA A 15 2.27 0.68 -4.23
N THR A 16 3.40 1.11 -3.68
CA THR A 16 4.47 0.22 -3.23
C THR A 16 4.05 -0.56 -1.98
N VAL A 17 3.43 0.12 -1.01
CA VAL A 17 2.88 -0.53 0.19
C VAL A 17 1.77 -1.51 -0.18
N VAL A 18 0.83 -1.08 -1.03
CA VAL A 18 -0.28 -1.93 -1.51
C VAL A 18 0.25 -3.13 -2.28
N ALA A 19 1.29 -2.98 -3.09
CA ALA A 19 1.93 -4.09 -3.79
C ALA A 19 2.59 -5.10 -2.83
N MET A 20 3.23 -4.64 -1.74
CA MET A 20 3.79 -5.53 -0.72
C MET A 20 2.69 -6.32 0.00
N VAL A 21 1.62 -5.64 0.41
CA VAL A 21 0.46 -6.30 1.04
C VAL A 21 -0.20 -7.28 0.06
N ALA A 22 -0.32 -6.91 -1.22
CA ALA A 22 -0.84 -7.79 -2.27
C ALA A 22 0.08 -9.01 -2.55
N ASN A 23 1.38 -8.90 -2.29
CA ASN A 23 2.32 -10.02 -2.32
C ASN A 23 2.22 -10.93 -1.07
N GLY A 24 1.34 -10.60 -0.11
CA GLY A 24 1.16 -11.36 1.13
C GLY A 24 2.15 -10.98 2.23
N MET A 25 2.88 -9.86 2.11
CA MET A 25 3.68 -9.35 3.22
C MET A 25 2.76 -8.84 4.34
N THR A 26 3.08 -9.21 5.58
CA THR A 26 2.38 -8.69 6.75
C THR A 26 2.83 -7.27 7.06
N THR A 27 1.96 -6.52 7.74
CA THR A 27 2.25 -5.17 8.24
C THR A 27 3.59 -5.13 8.99
N GLU A 28 3.87 -6.13 9.83
CA GLU A 28 5.10 -6.22 10.62
C GLU A 28 6.35 -6.38 9.75
N GLU A 29 6.30 -7.19 8.70
CA GLU A 29 7.42 -7.37 7.76
C GLU A 29 7.68 -6.11 6.93
N ILE A 30 6.61 -5.40 6.56
CA ILE A 30 6.70 -4.11 5.88
C ILE A 30 7.36 -3.07 6.81
N LEU A 31 6.94 -3.02 8.08
CA LEU A 31 7.52 -2.12 9.09
C LEU A 31 8.98 -2.47 9.42
N LYS A 32 9.37 -3.75 9.39
CA LYS A 32 10.78 -4.15 9.52
C LYS A 32 11.63 -3.70 8.34
N THR A 33 11.06 -3.76 7.13
CA THR A 33 11.73 -3.33 5.89
C THR A 33 11.82 -1.81 5.80
N TYR A 34 10.78 -1.12 6.26
CA TYR A 34 10.65 0.32 6.28
C TYR A 34 10.34 0.79 7.72
N PRO A 35 11.35 0.91 8.58
CA PRO A 35 11.15 1.33 9.97
C PRO A 35 10.61 2.76 10.10
N ASP A 36 10.76 3.58 9.06
CA ASP A 36 10.17 4.92 9.00
C ASP A 36 8.67 4.90 8.65
N LEU A 37 8.13 3.77 8.17
CA LEU A 37 6.71 3.60 7.88
C LEU A 37 5.95 3.32 9.19
N GLN A 38 4.74 3.83 9.34
CA GLN A 38 3.88 3.52 10.48
C GLN A 38 2.77 2.54 10.07
N ALA A 39 2.22 1.83 11.04
CA ALA A 39 1.04 0.99 10.80
C ALA A 39 -0.16 1.82 10.32
N GLU A 40 -0.26 3.08 10.75
CA GLU A 40 -1.29 4.02 10.31
C GLU A 40 -1.14 4.34 8.81
N ASP A 41 0.09 4.57 8.32
CA ASP A 41 0.38 4.81 6.90
C ASP A 41 -0.09 3.64 6.03
N ILE A 42 0.12 2.41 6.49
CA ILE A 42 -0.32 1.20 5.79
C ILE A 42 -1.85 1.15 5.72
N ARG A 43 -2.54 1.49 6.80
CA ARG A 43 -4.01 1.55 6.82
C ARG A 43 -4.56 2.64 5.89
N GLU A 44 -3.95 3.82 5.87
CA GLU A 44 -4.36 4.90 4.97
C GLU A 44 -4.09 4.53 3.50
N ALA A 45 -2.93 3.90 3.21
CA ALA A 45 -2.61 3.38 1.89
C ALA A 45 -3.63 2.35 1.40
N LEU A 46 -4.04 1.42 2.27
CA LEU A 46 -5.04 0.40 1.95
C LEU A 46 -6.44 0.99 1.79
N GLN A 47 -6.83 1.96 2.63
CA GLN A 47 -8.11 2.69 2.45
C GLN A 47 -8.13 3.47 1.15
N TYR A 48 -7.06 4.19 0.83
CA TYR A 48 -6.93 4.88 -0.44
C TYR A 48 -7.02 3.90 -1.61
N ALA A 49 -6.35 2.75 -1.52
CA ALA A 49 -6.45 1.71 -2.53
C ALA A 49 -7.84 1.06 -2.62
N ALA A 50 -8.59 0.98 -1.51
CA ALA A 50 -9.97 0.50 -1.52
C ALA A 50 -10.94 1.52 -2.14
N GLU A 51 -10.71 2.82 -1.93
CA GLU A 51 -11.50 3.90 -2.53
C GLU A 51 -11.19 4.12 -4.01
N PHE A 52 -9.90 4.12 -4.39
CA PHE A 52 -9.44 4.44 -5.75
C PHE A 52 -9.14 3.20 -6.61
N GLY A 53 -8.87 2.05 -5.99
CA GLY A 53 -8.72 0.77 -6.67
C GLY A 53 -10.09 0.24 -7.05
N GLY A 54 -10.61 0.69 -8.19
CA GLY A 54 -11.83 0.17 -8.79
C GLY A 54 -11.83 -1.37 -8.88
N PRO A 55 -13.00 -1.99 -9.10
CA PRO A 55 -13.31 -3.43 -8.91
C PRO A 55 -12.48 -4.46 -9.72
N GLY A 56 -11.39 -4.05 -10.39
CA GLY A 56 -10.51 -4.91 -11.18
C GLY A 56 -9.31 -5.52 -10.44
N LEU A 57 -8.96 -5.07 -9.22
CA LEU A 57 -7.79 -5.59 -8.48
C LEU A 57 -8.06 -6.86 -7.65
N VAL A 58 -9.34 -7.19 -7.39
CA VAL A 58 -9.72 -8.39 -6.62
C VAL A 58 -9.88 -9.63 -7.50
N ARG A 59 -9.54 -9.57 -8.80
CA ARG A 59 -9.49 -10.74 -9.69
C ARG A 59 -8.07 -11.11 -10.09
N ALA A 60 -7.36 -11.76 -9.17
CA ALA A 60 -6.28 -12.70 -9.49
C ALA A 60 -6.68 -14.04 -8.83
N ARG A 61 -7.00 -15.15 -9.48
CA ARG A 61 -6.78 -15.78 -10.81
C ARG A 61 -8.05 -16.61 -11.19
N PRO A 62 -8.14 -17.31 -12.34
CA PRO A 62 -8.96 -18.53 -12.43
C PRO A 62 -8.44 -19.65 -11.52
#